data_AF-A0A949K1U8-F1
#
_entry.id   AF-A0A949K1U8-F1
#
_cell.length_a   1.000
_cell.length_b   1.000
_cell.length_c   1.000
_cell.angle_alpha   90.00
_cell.angle_beta   90.00
_cell.angle_gamma   90.00
#
_symmetry.space_group_name_H-M   'P 1'
#
loop_
_entity.id
_entity.type
_entity.pdbx_description
1 polymer ?
#
loop_
_entity_poly.entity_id
_entity_poly.type
_entity_poly.pdbx_seq_one_letter_code
_entity_poly.pdbx_strand_id
1 'polypeptide(L)'
;MSNHKCNHSNSNCHPSAPCKPACCVPCPPCPPSPPEPVYYSVVYEPNGGTGGAADFHLPHGSLYTLKGPEEAGVYWPGHTFTGWNTAPDGSGIFYRPGDVITLTHNLTLYAQWEITPPVTANVIYDPNGGTGGLIDGGIPVGNSYTIRSGADVNVSRPGYIFTGWNTRPDGTGTVYPPGSVTNIYQDLTLYAQWTIAPPETVDVIYNPNGGIGGLTDHGIPVNSEYTLRSPADINMSWPGYTFIGWNTKPDGTGIFYQPGDVAWITQDQVFYAIWLRYANNNPALGRPASE
;
A
#
# COMPACT_ATOMS: atom_id res chain seq x y z
N MET A 1 34.41 -34.54 61.31
CA MET A 1 35.40 -35.64 61.25
C MET A 1 36.55 -35.17 60.36
N SER A 2 37.79 -35.20 60.89
CA SER A 2 39.07 -35.19 60.15
C SER A 2 39.38 -33.94 59.31
N ASN A 3 40.56 -33.32 59.30
CA ASN A 3 41.84 -33.60 59.93
C ASN A 3 42.66 -32.29 59.85
N HIS A 4 43.14 -31.78 60.99
CA HIS A 4 44.23 -30.82 61.00
C HIS A 4 45.51 -31.52 60.51
N LYS A 5 46.19 -30.94 59.52
CA LYS A 5 47.61 -31.20 59.28
C LYS A 5 48.35 -29.87 59.26
N CYS A 6 48.75 -29.38 60.43
CA CYS A 6 49.84 -28.42 60.54
C CYS A 6 51.15 -29.19 60.33
N ASN A 7 51.78 -28.97 59.18
CA ASN A 7 53.03 -29.62 58.80
C ASN A 7 54.19 -28.81 59.42
N HIS A 8 54.55 -29.12 60.67
CA HIS A 8 55.76 -28.58 61.30
C HIS A 8 56.93 -29.54 61.08
N SER A 9 57.65 -29.38 59.97
CA SER A 9 59.00 -29.88 59.83
C SER A 9 59.97 -28.84 60.39
N ASN A 10 60.20 -28.84 61.69
CA ASN A 10 61.40 -28.25 62.26
C ASN A 10 61.98 -29.20 63.31
N SER A 11 62.85 -30.09 62.83
CA SER A 11 63.60 -31.07 63.58
C SER A 11 64.70 -30.37 64.38
N ASN A 12 64.49 -30.15 65.67
CA ASN A 12 65.55 -29.91 66.66
C ASN A 12 64.99 -30.02 68.08
N CYS A 13 64.89 -31.23 68.64
CA CYS A 13 64.81 -31.44 70.09
C CYS A 13 65.32 -32.85 70.45
N HIS A 14 66.45 -32.89 71.16
CA HIS A 14 67.16 -34.07 71.66
C HIS A 14 66.48 -34.61 72.95
N PRO A 15 66.42 -35.93 73.20
CA PRO A 15 65.62 -36.48 74.30
C PRO A 15 66.43 -36.57 75.60
N SER A 16 66.42 -35.52 76.43
CA SER A 16 66.80 -35.63 77.86
C SER A 16 66.53 -34.33 78.63
N ALA A 17 65.29 -34.11 79.07
CA ALA A 17 64.96 -33.22 80.20
C ALA A 17 63.53 -33.54 80.71
N PRO A 18 63.28 -33.57 82.03
CA PRO A 18 61.96 -33.85 82.58
C PRO A 18 61.01 -32.66 82.35
N CYS A 19 59.86 -32.91 81.69
CA CYS A 19 58.84 -31.91 81.43
C CYS A 19 58.20 -31.39 82.73
N LYS A 20 58.35 -30.09 83.00
CA LYS A 20 57.48 -29.36 83.95
C LYS A 20 56.09 -29.18 83.34
N PRO A 21 54.99 -29.33 84.10
CA PRO A 21 53.65 -29.04 83.61
C PRO A 21 53.46 -27.51 83.57
N ALA A 22 53.90 -26.88 82.48
CA ALA A 22 53.63 -25.48 82.19
C ALA A 22 52.42 -25.39 81.24
N CYS A 23 51.29 -24.96 81.78
CA CYS A 23 50.23 -24.18 81.14
C CYS A 23 50.01 -24.41 79.63
N CYS A 24 49.14 -25.37 79.27
CA CYS A 24 48.45 -25.30 77.98
C CYS A 24 47.33 -24.26 78.08
N VAL A 25 47.65 -23.00 77.80
CA VAL A 25 46.61 -22.00 77.49
C VAL A 25 46.08 -22.34 76.09
N PRO A 26 44.76 -22.59 75.90
CA PRO A 26 44.20 -22.79 74.57
C PRO A 26 44.53 -21.57 73.70
N CYS A 27 44.97 -21.79 72.46
CA CYS A 27 45.14 -20.68 71.51
C CYS A 27 43.85 -19.86 71.48
N PRO A 28 43.92 -18.51 71.57
CA PRO A 28 42.74 -17.67 71.41
C PRO A 28 42.03 -18.03 70.09
N PRO A 29 40.68 -18.09 70.07
CA PRO A 29 39.96 -18.31 68.82
C PRO A 29 40.39 -17.27 67.80
N CYS A 30 40.66 -17.70 66.56
CA CYS A 30 41.00 -16.79 65.49
C CYS A 30 39.93 -15.68 65.40
N PRO A 31 40.31 -14.41 65.22
CA PRO A 31 39.34 -13.36 65.02
C PRO A 31 38.43 -13.73 63.83
N PRO A 32 37.12 -13.44 63.90
CA PRO A 32 36.23 -13.72 62.78
C PRO A 32 36.79 -13.05 61.53
N SER A 33 36.78 -13.78 60.41
CA SER A 33 37.18 -13.23 59.12
C SER A 33 36.35 -11.97 58.83
N PRO A 34 36.94 -10.89 58.27
CA PRO A 34 36.17 -9.73 57.85
C PRO A 34 35.04 -10.17 56.91
N PRO A 35 33.87 -9.51 56.95
CA PRO A 35 32.82 -9.78 55.98
C PRO A 35 33.37 -9.55 54.57
N GLU A 36 33.08 -10.48 53.66
CA GLU A 36 33.49 -10.35 52.26
C GLU A 36 32.88 -9.09 51.63
N PRO A 37 33.64 -8.32 50.84
CA PRO A 37 33.08 -7.16 50.15
C PRO A 37 32.00 -7.60 49.15
N VAL A 38 30.84 -6.95 49.21
CA VAL A 38 29.73 -7.19 48.29
C VAL A 38 29.85 -6.26 47.10
N TYR A 39 29.71 -6.82 45.89
CA TYR A 39 29.75 -6.09 44.63
C TYR A 39 28.49 -6.32 43.81
N TYR A 40 28.14 -5.34 42.98
CA TYR A 40 27.02 -5.38 42.07
C TYR A 40 27.43 -5.08 40.63
N SER A 41 26.48 -5.29 39.71
CA SER A 41 26.59 -4.93 38.31
C SER A 41 25.44 -4.05 37.85
N VAL A 42 25.70 -3.23 36.84
CA VAL A 42 24.68 -2.49 36.09
C VAL A 42 24.73 -2.95 34.64
N VAL A 43 23.62 -3.46 34.12
CA VAL A 43 23.49 -3.96 32.74
C VAL A 43 22.50 -3.08 31.98
N TYR A 44 22.90 -2.62 30.80
CA TYR A 44 22.09 -1.79 29.90
C TYR A 44 21.63 -2.62 28.70
N GLU A 45 20.34 -2.91 28.67
CA GLU A 45 19.69 -3.67 27.61
C GLU A 45 19.05 -2.71 26.58
N PRO A 46 19.30 -2.91 25.27
CA PRO A 46 18.78 -2.01 24.24
C PRO A 46 17.26 -2.14 24.02
N ASN A 47 16.61 -3.16 24.58
CA ASN A 47 15.16 -3.34 24.64
C ASN A 47 14.44 -3.11 23.29
N GLY A 48 14.71 -3.99 22.32
CA GLY A 48 14.20 -3.88 20.95
C GLY A 48 15.21 -3.25 19.97
N GLY A 49 16.07 -2.35 20.47
CA GLY A 49 17.22 -1.84 19.73
C GLY A 49 18.39 -2.84 19.64
N THR A 50 19.55 -2.32 19.26
CA THR A 50 20.83 -3.04 19.17
C THR A 50 21.87 -2.46 20.12
N GLY A 51 22.90 -3.25 20.45
CA GLY A 51 24.01 -2.83 21.31
C GLY A 51 23.80 -3.18 22.78
N GLY A 52 24.29 -2.34 23.69
CA GLY A 52 24.23 -2.55 25.13
C GLY A 52 25.62 -2.60 25.79
N ALA A 53 25.63 -2.46 27.12
CA ALA A 53 26.85 -2.44 27.92
C ALA A 53 26.60 -3.02 29.31
N ALA A 54 27.66 -3.42 30.00
CA ALA A 54 27.59 -3.84 31.39
C ALA A 54 28.82 -3.40 32.17
N ASP A 55 28.59 -2.88 33.38
CA ASP A 55 29.63 -2.57 34.36
C ASP A 55 29.54 -3.56 35.52
N PHE A 56 30.69 -4.08 35.95
CA PHE A 56 30.80 -5.11 36.98
C PHE A 56 31.70 -4.64 38.12
N HIS A 57 31.70 -5.39 39.23
CA HIS A 57 32.55 -5.14 40.40
C HIS A 57 32.34 -3.77 41.05
N LEU A 58 31.09 -3.29 41.09
CA LEU A 58 30.73 -2.01 41.71
C LEU A 58 30.47 -2.21 43.21
N PRO A 59 31.17 -1.52 44.13
CA PRO A 59 31.04 -1.77 45.57
C PRO A 59 29.62 -1.49 46.11
N HIS A 60 29.13 -2.31 47.02
CA HIS A 60 27.88 -2.05 47.74
C HIS A 60 27.90 -0.66 48.39
N GLY A 61 26.86 0.13 48.15
CA GLY A 61 26.70 1.48 48.69
C GLY A 61 27.45 2.57 47.91
N SER A 62 28.16 2.23 46.84
CA SER A 62 28.78 3.24 45.98
C SER A 62 27.74 4.03 45.20
N LEU A 63 28.02 5.31 44.95
CA LEU A 63 27.29 6.10 43.97
C LEU A 63 27.71 5.69 42.55
N TYR A 64 26.74 5.61 41.65
CA TYR A 64 26.94 5.27 40.26
C TYR A 64 26.11 6.19 39.37
N THR A 65 26.75 6.79 38.36
CA THR A 65 26.11 7.67 37.38
C THR A 65 25.66 6.85 36.18
N LEU A 66 24.37 6.92 35.84
CA LEU A 66 23.80 6.17 34.73
C LEU A 66 24.27 6.70 33.37
N LYS A 67 24.68 5.79 32.49
CA LYS A 67 25.21 6.08 31.15
C LYS A 67 24.16 6.70 30.23
N GLY A 68 24.61 7.56 29.32
CA GLY A 68 23.82 7.95 28.15
C GLY A 68 23.70 6.83 27.12
N PRO A 69 22.81 6.97 26.11
CA PRO A 69 22.63 5.97 25.07
C PRO A 69 23.93 5.71 24.27
N GLU A 70 24.71 6.75 23.98
CA GLU A 70 26.00 6.62 23.29
C GLU A 70 27.05 5.86 24.12
N GLU A 71 27.16 6.18 25.42
CA GLU A 71 28.09 5.52 26.36
C GLU A 71 27.72 4.05 26.63
N ALA A 72 26.42 3.75 26.67
CA ALA A 72 25.91 2.39 26.76
C ALA A 72 25.94 1.65 25.42
N GLY A 73 26.27 2.35 24.31
CA GLY A 73 26.32 1.79 22.97
C GLY A 73 24.98 1.25 22.48
N VAL A 74 23.84 1.80 22.94
CA VAL A 74 22.50 1.36 22.51
C VAL A 74 22.00 2.22 21.34
N TYR A 75 21.37 1.57 20.37
CA TYR A 75 20.93 2.21 19.14
C TYR A 75 19.72 1.51 18.52
N TRP A 76 18.72 2.29 18.09
CA TRP A 76 17.57 1.78 17.33
C TRP A 76 17.22 2.75 16.19
N PRO A 77 17.44 2.37 14.91
CA PRO A 77 17.04 3.19 13.76
C PRO A 77 15.56 3.58 13.81
N GLY A 78 15.27 4.85 13.48
CA GLY A 78 13.89 5.38 13.46
C GLY A 78 13.27 5.60 14.85
N HIS A 79 14.07 5.55 15.92
CA HIS A 79 13.61 5.77 17.28
C HIS A 79 14.53 6.75 18.02
N THR A 80 13.94 7.51 18.95
CA THR A 80 14.62 8.42 19.85
C THR A 80 14.65 7.80 21.25
N PHE A 81 15.85 7.70 21.83
CA PHE A 81 16.03 7.23 23.20
C PHE A 81 15.40 8.22 24.19
N THR A 82 14.48 7.75 25.04
CA THR A 82 13.78 8.60 26.02
C THR A 82 14.37 8.48 27.43
N GLY A 83 14.98 7.35 27.76
CA GLY A 83 15.55 7.08 29.09
C GLY A 83 15.71 5.59 29.37
N TRP A 84 16.06 5.25 30.60
CA TRP A 84 16.18 3.88 31.09
C TRP A 84 14.98 3.51 31.97
N ASN A 85 14.58 2.26 31.99
CA ASN A 85 13.58 1.74 32.92
C ASN A 85 14.02 0.41 33.54
N THR A 86 13.62 0.14 34.78
CA THR A 86 13.91 -1.15 35.45
C THR A 86 13.04 -2.31 34.95
N ALA A 87 12.02 -2.04 34.14
CA ALA A 87 11.20 -3.03 33.45
C ALA A 87 11.17 -2.75 31.94
N PRO A 88 11.22 -3.79 31.09
CA PRO A 88 11.27 -3.61 29.63
C PRO A 88 10.02 -2.93 29.06
N ASP A 89 8.86 -3.13 29.68
CA ASP A 89 7.57 -2.55 29.30
C ASP A 89 7.35 -1.11 29.82
N GLY A 90 8.34 -0.54 30.51
CA GLY A 90 8.27 0.81 31.07
C GLY A 90 7.50 0.92 32.39
N SER A 91 6.97 -0.18 32.94
CA SER A 91 6.19 -0.17 34.19
C SER A 91 7.04 0.03 35.45
N GLY A 92 8.36 -0.10 35.33
CA GLY A 92 9.31 0.06 36.42
C GLY A 92 9.69 1.51 36.68
N ILE A 93 10.82 1.70 37.36
CA ILE A 93 11.33 3.03 37.69
C ILE A 93 12.03 3.61 36.47
N PHE A 94 11.63 4.81 36.07
CA PHE A 94 12.27 5.57 35.00
C PHE A 94 13.47 6.35 35.51
N TYR A 95 14.56 6.31 34.74
CA TYR A 95 15.78 7.07 34.97
C TYR A 95 16.23 7.82 33.73
N ARG A 96 16.80 9.01 33.93
CA ARG A 96 17.46 9.80 32.89
C ARG A 96 18.95 9.47 32.83
N PRO A 97 19.59 9.61 31.65
CA PRO A 97 21.05 9.67 31.57
C PRO A 97 21.62 10.69 32.56
N GLY A 98 22.68 10.31 33.27
CA GLY A 98 23.32 11.16 34.27
C GLY A 98 22.71 11.10 35.68
N ASP A 99 21.58 10.41 35.87
CA ASP A 99 21.05 10.17 37.21
C ASP A 99 22.08 9.41 38.05
N VAL A 100 22.23 9.81 39.32
CA VAL A 100 23.15 9.17 40.27
C VAL A 100 22.35 8.31 41.24
N ILE A 101 22.68 7.03 41.30
CA ILE A 101 22.02 6.06 42.18
C ILE A 101 23.01 5.45 43.17
N THR A 102 22.50 5.03 44.32
CA THR A 102 23.27 4.20 45.27
C THR A 102 23.03 2.73 44.96
N LEU A 103 24.11 1.98 44.69
CA LEU A 103 24.00 0.56 44.34
C LEU A 103 23.84 -0.32 45.58
N THR A 104 22.67 -0.95 45.69
CA THR A 104 22.33 -1.89 46.77
C THR A 104 21.98 -3.29 46.27
N HIS A 105 21.96 -3.49 44.94
CA HIS A 105 21.66 -4.73 44.25
C HIS A 105 22.12 -4.63 42.78
N ASN A 106 22.14 -5.77 42.07
CA ASN A 106 22.34 -5.77 40.62
C ASN A 106 21.17 -5.07 39.94
N LEU A 107 21.47 -4.24 38.95
CA LEU A 107 20.48 -3.45 38.23
C LEU A 107 20.54 -3.78 36.75
N THR A 108 19.39 -4.09 36.16
CA THR A 108 19.22 -4.14 34.71
C THR A 108 18.33 -2.97 34.29
N LEU A 109 18.80 -2.21 33.32
CA LEU A 109 18.14 -1.04 32.77
C LEU A 109 17.81 -1.31 31.31
N TYR A 110 16.55 -1.17 30.97
CA TYR A 110 16.01 -1.35 29.62
C TYR A 110 15.82 0.01 28.98
N ALA A 111 16.43 0.22 27.81
CA ALA A 111 16.23 1.44 27.05
C ALA A 111 14.74 1.62 26.71
N GLN A 112 14.26 2.84 26.87
CA GLN A 112 12.93 3.25 26.44
C GLN A 112 13.06 4.13 25.21
N TRP A 113 12.14 3.96 24.27
CA TRP A 113 12.23 4.51 22.94
C TRP A 113 10.90 5.12 22.52
N GLU A 114 10.95 6.24 21.82
CA GLU A 114 9.84 6.83 21.10
C GLU A 114 10.11 6.74 19.60
N ILE A 115 9.08 6.44 18.79
CA ILE A 115 9.22 6.42 17.33
C ILE A 115 9.58 7.83 16.85
N THR A 116 10.65 7.97 16.08
CA THR A 116 10.99 9.23 15.43
C THR A 116 10.09 9.39 14.20
N PRO A 117 9.16 10.38 14.18
CA PRO A 117 8.30 10.58 13.03
C PRO A 117 9.13 10.94 11.79
N PRO A 118 8.72 10.51 10.59
CA PRO A 118 9.43 10.86 9.37
C PRO A 118 9.38 12.38 9.15
N VAL A 119 10.51 12.95 8.73
CA VAL A 119 10.62 14.39 8.42
C VAL A 119 10.19 14.70 6.99
N THR A 120 10.06 13.67 6.16
CA THR A 120 9.65 13.75 4.76
C THR A 120 8.60 12.69 4.45
N ALA A 121 7.82 12.94 3.40
CA ALA A 121 6.76 12.08 2.90
C ALA A 121 6.82 12.00 1.37
N ASN A 122 6.10 11.04 0.81
CA ASN A 122 6.00 10.80 -0.62
C ASN A 122 4.56 11.01 -1.11
N VAL A 123 4.41 11.51 -2.34
CA VAL A 123 3.15 11.45 -3.07
C VAL A 123 3.30 10.46 -4.21
N ILE A 124 2.49 9.39 -4.18
CA ILE A 124 2.55 8.26 -5.09
C ILE A 124 1.34 8.32 -6.02
N TYR A 125 1.58 8.43 -7.33
CA TYR A 125 0.54 8.43 -8.35
C TYR A 125 0.43 7.04 -8.98
N ASP A 126 -0.64 6.34 -8.62
CA ASP A 126 -0.96 5.01 -9.15
C ASP A 126 -1.89 5.13 -10.37
N PRO A 127 -1.53 4.58 -11.54
CA PRO A 127 -2.36 4.65 -12.74
C PRO A 127 -3.67 3.85 -12.65
N ASN A 128 -3.87 3.05 -11.61
CA ASN A 128 -5.10 2.33 -11.26
C ASN A 128 -5.72 1.57 -12.45
N GLY A 129 -5.03 0.53 -12.90
CA GLY A 129 -5.42 -0.26 -14.08
C GLY A 129 -5.02 0.37 -15.43
N GLY A 130 -4.36 1.54 -15.41
CA GLY A 130 -3.65 2.11 -16.56
C GLY A 130 -2.14 1.81 -16.55
N THR A 131 -1.39 2.59 -17.33
CA THR A 131 0.08 2.62 -17.39
C THR A 131 0.60 4.00 -16.96
N GLY A 132 1.90 4.11 -16.65
CA GLY A 132 2.53 5.36 -16.22
C GLY A 132 2.59 5.49 -14.69
N GLY A 133 2.50 6.72 -14.20
CA GLY A 133 2.60 7.03 -12.77
C GLY A 133 3.98 7.57 -12.38
N LEU A 134 4.06 8.08 -11.16
CA LEU A 134 5.28 8.72 -10.63
C LEU A 134 5.24 8.66 -9.11
N ILE A 135 6.42 8.71 -8.48
CA ILE A 135 6.56 8.99 -7.05
C ILE A 135 7.32 10.31 -6.91
N ASP A 136 6.68 11.31 -6.31
CA ASP A 136 7.36 12.49 -5.81
C ASP A 136 7.77 12.22 -4.37
N GLY A 137 9.06 11.96 -4.15
CA GLY A 137 9.60 11.66 -2.84
C GLY A 137 10.27 12.84 -2.15
N GLY A 138 10.47 12.72 -0.83
CA GLY A 138 11.28 13.66 -0.06
C GLY A 138 10.61 15.00 0.23
N ILE A 139 9.28 15.05 0.19
CA ILE A 139 8.50 16.27 0.48
C ILE A 139 8.56 16.51 1.99
N PRO A 140 9.07 17.64 2.49
CA PRO A 140 9.10 17.91 3.92
C PRO A 140 7.69 17.90 4.53
N VAL A 141 7.54 17.24 5.67
CA VAL A 141 6.26 17.15 6.38
C VAL A 141 5.77 18.56 6.76
N GLY A 142 4.51 18.84 6.45
CA GLY A 142 3.84 20.13 6.64
C GLY A 142 3.94 21.09 5.46
N ASN A 143 4.76 20.80 4.45
CA ASN A 143 4.85 21.64 3.26
C ASN A 143 3.63 21.50 2.36
N SER A 144 3.31 22.58 1.67
CA SER A 144 2.33 22.58 0.60
C SER A 144 2.88 21.85 -0.64
N TYR A 145 1.97 21.19 -1.35
CA TYR A 145 2.24 20.39 -2.51
C TYR A 145 1.08 20.53 -3.50
N THR A 146 1.41 20.75 -4.77
CA THR A 146 0.43 20.87 -5.87
C THR A 146 0.23 19.52 -6.53
N ILE A 147 -1.03 19.05 -6.57
CA ILE A 147 -1.40 17.79 -7.20
C ILE A 147 -1.14 17.87 -8.70
N ARG A 148 -0.39 16.90 -9.23
CA ARG A 148 -0.05 16.80 -10.66
C ARG A 148 -1.26 16.41 -11.50
N SER A 149 -1.28 16.83 -12.75
CA SER A 149 -2.24 16.30 -13.73
C SER A 149 -1.86 14.89 -14.18
N GLY A 150 -2.82 14.19 -14.79
CA GLY A 150 -2.54 12.88 -15.38
C GLY A 150 -1.45 12.92 -16.46
N ALA A 151 -1.37 14.03 -17.20
CA ALA A 151 -0.33 14.24 -18.22
C ALA A 151 1.07 14.41 -17.60
N ASP A 152 1.18 15.13 -16.48
CA ASP A 152 2.48 15.40 -15.81
C ASP A 152 3.16 14.11 -15.30
N VAL A 153 2.36 13.09 -15.01
CA VAL A 153 2.83 11.77 -14.54
C VAL A 153 2.65 10.67 -15.59
N ASN A 154 2.37 11.06 -16.83
CA ASN A 154 2.22 10.17 -17.99
C ASN A 154 1.25 9.00 -17.77
N VAL A 155 0.15 9.21 -17.03
CA VAL A 155 -0.85 8.14 -16.87
C VAL A 155 -1.76 8.04 -18.09
N SER A 156 -2.01 6.80 -18.51
CA SER A 156 -2.90 6.50 -19.65
C SER A 156 -3.61 5.17 -19.46
N ARG A 157 -4.84 5.06 -19.96
CA ARG A 157 -5.60 3.81 -19.99
C ARG A 157 -6.40 3.71 -21.29
N PRO A 158 -6.04 2.81 -22.23
CA PRO A 158 -6.72 2.69 -23.52
C PRO A 158 -8.23 2.49 -23.39
N GLY A 159 -9.02 3.27 -24.12
CA GLY A 159 -10.49 3.25 -24.06
C GLY A 159 -11.09 4.03 -22.88
N TYR A 160 -10.28 4.78 -22.13
CA TYR A 160 -10.73 5.57 -20.98
C TYR A 160 -10.17 7.00 -21.00
N ILE A 161 -10.90 7.90 -20.36
CA ILE A 161 -10.53 9.30 -20.11
C ILE A 161 -10.21 9.46 -18.62
N PHE A 162 -9.07 10.06 -18.31
CA PHE A 162 -8.68 10.40 -16.94
C PHE A 162 -9.61 11.48 -16.37
N THR A 163 -10.16 11.26 -15.18
CA THR A 163 -11.11 12.20 -14.54
C THR A 163 -10.54 12.90 -13.31
N GLY A 164 -9.44 12.40 -12.73
CA GLY A 164 -8.83 12.97 -11.53
C GLY A 164 -8.19 11.91 -10.65
N TRP A 165 -7.79 12.30 -9.44
CA TRP A 165 -7.18 11.42 -8.46
C TRP A 165 -8.11 11.14 -7.28
N ASN A 166 -7.98 9.96 -6.68
CA ASN A 166 -8.67 9.60 -5.46
C ASN A 166 -7.73 8.84 -4.50
N THR A 167 -7.95 8.97 -3.19
CA THR A 167 -7.19 8.21 -2.18
C THR A 167 -7.54 6.72 -2.12
N ARG A 168 -8.58 6.29 -2.85
CA ARG A 168 -8.96 4.88 -2.99
C ARG A 168 -9.10 4.50 -4.47
N PRO A 169 -8.72 3.27 -4.85
CA PRO A 169 -8.79 2.81 -6.23
C PRO A 169 -10.22 2.74 -6.76
N ASP A 170 -11.20 2.47 -5.90
CA ASP A 170 -12.63 2.40 -6.24
C ASP A 170 -13.34 3.76 -6.31
N GLY A 171 -12.62 4.86 -6.07
CA GLY A 171 -13.16 6.21 -6.10
C GLY A 171 -13.96 6.63 -4.86
N THR A 172 -14.08 5.78 -3.83
CA THR A 172 -14.86 6.07 -2.61
C THR A 172 -14.13 6.96 -1.60
N GLY A 173 -12.85 7.23 -1.82
CA GLY A 173 -12.04 8.06 -0.94
C GLY A 173 -12.17 9.56 -1.26
N THR A 174 -11.27 10.34 -0.66
CA THR A 174 -11.13 11.76 -0.94
C THR A 174 -10.64 12.00 -2.37
N VAL A 175 -11.32 12.90 -3.08
CA VAL A 175 -10.97 13.35 -4.43
C VAL A 175 -9.91 14.44 -4.36
N TYR A 176 -8.89 14.31 -5.22
CA TYR A 176 -7.82 15.29 -5.40
C TYR A 176 -7.79 15.78 -6.85
N PRO A 177 -8.36 16.97 -7.14
CA PRO A 177 -8.30 17.53 -8.49
C PRO A 177 -6.87 17.89 -8.90
N PRO A 178 -6.46 17.65 -10.15
CA PRO A 178 -5.24 18.21 -10.71
C PRO A 178 -5.12 19.72 -10.48
N GLY A 179 -3.94 20.18 -10.08
CA GLY A 179 -3.65 21.58 -9.78
C GLY A 179 -4.12 22.08 -8.41
N SER A 180 -4.85 21.25 -7.64
CA SER A 180 -5.17 21.59 -6.25
C SER A 180 -3.92 21.57 -5.37
N VAL A 181 -3.93 22.36 -4.28
CA VAL A 181 -2.82 22.44 -3.33
C VAL A 181 -3.25 21.82 -2.00
N THR A 182 -2.41 20.97 -1.42
CA THR A 182 -2.61 20.36 -0.10
C THR A 182 -1.32 20.37 0.68
N ASN A 183 -1.39 20.32 2.01
CA ASN A 183 -0.22 20.04 2.83
C ASN A 183 0.00 18.52 2.94
N ILE A 184 1.26 18.09 2.92
CA ILE A 184 1.63 16.67 3.04
C ILE A 184 2.18 16.43 4.44
N TYR A 185 1.54 15.54 5.20
CA TYR A 185 1.98 15.17 6.56
C TYR A 185 2.51 13.75 6.69
N GLN A 186 2.22 12.92 5.68
CA GLN A 186 2.58 11.51 5.60
C GLN A 186 2.47 11.10 4.13
N ASP A 187 2.91 9.88 3.82
CA ASP A 187 2.78 9.33 2.47
C ASP A 187 1.32 9.35 2.00
N LEU A 188 1.13 9.84 0.78
CA LEU A 188 -0.17 10.00 0.13
C LEU A 188 -0.17 9.25 -1.20
N THR A 189 -0.97 8.19 -1.28
CA THR A 189 -1.21 7.48 -2.55
C THR A 189 -2.48 8.00 -3.20
N LEU A 190 -2.35 8.35 -4.48
CA LEU A 190 -3.41 8.87 -5.33
C LEU A 190 -3.61 7.93 -6.51
N TYR A 191 -4.80 7.35 -6.59
CA TYR A 191 -5.23 6.44 -7.63
C TYR A 191 -5.95 7.21 -8.73
N ALA A 192 -5.50 7.04 -9.98
CA ALA A 192 -6.17 7.61 -11.13
C ALA A 192 -7.61 7.11 -11.23
N GLN A 193 -8.54 8.02 -11.50
CA GLN A 193 -9.93 7.70 -11.78
C GLN A 193 -10.19 7.87 -13.27
N TRP A 194 -11.03 6.98 -13.81
CA TRP A 194 -11.22 6.79 -15.23
C TRP A 194 -12.71 6.71 -15.56
N THR A 195 -13.11 7.33 -16.66
CA THR A 195 -14.42 7.09 -17.30
C THR A 195 -14.21 6.49 -18.68
N ILE A 196 -15.16 5.69 -19.17
CA ILE A 196 -15.06 5.09 -20.51
C ILE A 196 -15.06 6.20 -21.56
N ALA A 197 -14.13 6.13 -22.51
CA ALA A 197 -14.12 7.03 -23.65
C ALA A 197 -15.31 6.71 -24.58
N PRO A 198 -16.00 7.72 -25.14
CA PRO A 198 -17.00 7.48 -26.18
C PRO A 198 -16.39 6.67 -27.34
N PRO A 199 -17.19 5.81 -28.01
CA PRO A 199 -16.69 5.08 -29.16
C PRO A 199 -16.30 6.05 -30.28
N GLU A 200 -15.16 5.80 -30.94
CA GLU A 200 -14.74 6.58 -32.11
C GLU A 200 -15.47 6.14 -33.38
N THR A 201 -15.98 4.92 -33.39
CA THR A 201 -16.70 4.32 -34.52
C THR A 201 -17.95 3.57 -34.06
N VAL A 202 -18.91 3.45 -34.97
CA VAL A 202 -20.24 2.87 -34.75
C VAL A 202 -20.64 2.01 -35.95
N ASP A 203 -21.74 1.29 -35.81
CA ASP A 203 -22.26 0.39 -36.83
C ASP A 203 -23.46 0.99 -37.57
N VAL A 204 -23.49 0.83 -38.89
CA VAL A 204 -24.70 1.10 -39.70
C VAL A 204 -25.30 -0.23 -40.15
N ILE A 205 -26.55 -0.48 -39.75
CA ILE A 205 -27.22 -1.77 -39.91
C ILE A 205 -28.37 -1.60 -40.90
N TYR A 206 -28.31 -2.32 -42.02
CA TYR A 206 -29.41 -2.42 -42.97
C TYR A 206 -30.30 -3.61 -42.61
N ASN A 207 -31.45 -3.31 -42.03
CA ASN A 207 -32.45 -4.30 -41.68
C ASN A 207 -33.41 -4.52 -42.88
N PRO A 208 -33.55 -5.75 -43.40
CA PRO A 208 -34.45 -6.04 -44.51
C PRO A 208 -35.93 -5.87 -44.19
N ASN A 209 -36.28 -5.72 -42.90
CA ASN A 209 -37.62 -5.39 -42.42
C ASN A 209 -38.71 -6.30 -43.00
N GLY A 210 -38.52 -7.62 -42.89
CA GLY A 210 -39.39 -8.66 -43.45
C GLY A 210 -38.88 -9.26 -44.76
N GLY A 211 -37.98 -8.58 -45.47
CA GLY A 211 -37.26 -9.13 -46.62
C GLY A 211 -36.14 -10.12 -46.25
N ILE A 212 -35.39 -10.53 -47.25
CA ILE A 212 -34.24 -11.44 -47.18
C ILE A 212 -32.95 -10.63 -47.39
N GLY A 213 -31.90 -10.97 -46.64
CA GLY A 213 -30.58 -10.32 -46.71
C GLY A 213 -30.34 -9.39 -45.54
N GLY A 214 -29.61 -8.30 -45.78
CA GLY A 214 -29.15 -7.38 -44.74
C GLY A 214 -27.63 -7.32 -44.68
N LEU A 215 -27.13 -6.22 -44.12
CA LEU A 215 -25.71 -5.95 -43.98
C LEU A 215 -25.49 -5.07 -42.75
N THR A 216 -24.40 -5.31 -42.04
CA THR A 216 -23.88 -4.34 -41.07
C THR A 216 -22.54 -3.83 -41.58
N ASP A 217 -22.45 -2.52 -41.80
CA ASP A 217 -21.19 -1.84 -42.04
C ASP A 217 -20.61 -1.44 -40.68
N HIS A 218 -19.48 -2.05 -40.33
CA HIS A 218 -18.77 -1.80 -39.07
C HIS A 218 -17.75 -0.68 -39.20
N GLY A 219 -17.46 0.00 -38.08
CA GLY A 219 -16.34 0.92 -37.99
C GLY A 219 -16.57 2.28 -38.66
N ILE A 220 -17.84 2.71 -38.78
CA ILE A 220 -18.19 4.02 -39.32
C ILE A 220 -17.80 5.10 -38.32
N PRO A 221 -16.97 6.10 -38.68
CA PRO A 221 -16.59 7.15 -37.75
C PRO A 221 -17.79 7.90 -37.18
N VAL A 222 -17.80 8.16 -35.88
CA VAL A 222 -18.82 8.99 -35.25
C VAL A 222 -18.72 10.43 -35.76
N ASN A 223 -19.87 11.11 -35.92
CA ASN A 223 -19.99 12.45 -36.50
C ASN A 223 -19.48 12.53 -37.95
N SER A 224 -19.84 11.54 -38.77
CA SER A 224 -19.49 11.50 -40.18
C SER A 224 -20.72 11.37 -41.08
N GLU A 225 -20.54 11.77 -42.34
CA GLU A 225 -21.47 11.50 -43.42
C GLU A 225 -21.33 10.05 -43.90
N TYR A 226 -22.47 9.41 -44.14
CA TYR A 226 -22.54 8.04 -44.62
C TYR A 226 -23.56 7.94 -45.75
N THR A 227 -23.12 7.51 -46.94
CA THR A 227 -23.98 7.33 -48.12
C THR A 227 -24.68 5.99 -48.07
N LEU A 228 -26.02 6.01 -48.19
CA LEU A 228 -26.82 4.79 -48.11
C LEU A 228 -26.72 3.94 -49.38
N ARG A 229 -26.57 2.63 -49.19
CA ARG A 229 -26.46 1.63 -50.26
C ARG A 229 -27.81 1.30 -50.87
N SER A 230 -27.81 0.83 -52.11
CA SER A 230 -29.01 0.23 -52.70
C SER A 230 -29.23 -1.19 -52.19
N PRO A 231 -30.46 -1.74 -52.26
CA PRO A 231 -30.70 -3.15 -51.93
C PRO A 231 -29.84 -4.12 -52.74
N ALA A 232 -29.51 -3.78 -53.99
CA ALA A 232 -28.68 -4.61 -54.85
C ALA A 232 -27.24 -4.71 -54.33
N ASP A 233 -26.66 -3.60 -53.85
CA ASP A 233 -25.28 -3.56 -53.32
C ASP A 233 -25.09 -4.45 -52.10
N ILE A 234 -26.18 -4.70 -51.35
CA ILE A 234 -26.19 -5.48 -50.12
C ILE A 234 -26.96 -6.81 -50.26
N ASN A 235 -27.21 -7.24 -51.50
CA ASN A 235 -27.90 -8.50 -51.84
C ASN A 235 -29.24 -8.69 -51.10
N MET A 236 -29.99 -7.61 -50.92
CA MET A 236 -31.28 -7.60 -50.23
C MET A 236 -32.45 -7.67 -51.22
N SER A 237 -33.46 -8.47 -50.89
CA SER A 237 -34.65 -8.64 -51.73
C SER A 237 -35.88 -9.04 -50.92
N TRP A 238 -37.07 -8.80 -51.46
CA TRP A 238 -38.30 -9.38 -50.94
C TRP A 238 -39.22 -9.81 -52.10
N PRO A 239 -39.33 -11.12 -52.38
CA PRO A 239 -40.19 -11.61 -53.45
C PRO A 239 -41.63 -11.14 -53.29
N GLY A 240 -42.19 -10.56 -54.35
CA GLY A 240 -43.55 -10.01 -54.35
C GLY A 240 -43.65 -8.53 -53.95
N TYR A 241 -42.52 -7.88 -53.67
CA TYR A 241 -42.44 -6.50 -53.21
C TYR A 241 -41.38 -5.70 -53.97
N THR A 242 -41.60 -4.39 -54.08
CA THR A 242 -40.64 -3.41 -54.59
C THR A 242 -40.08 -2.60 -53.43
N PHE A 243 -38.76 -2.44 -53.38
CA PHE A 243 -38.10 -1.55 -52.43
C PHE A 243 -38.45 -0.09 -52.72
N ILE A 244 -38.85 0.66 -51.70
CA ILE A 244 -39.25 2.07 -51.81
C ILE A 244 -38.16 3.00 -51.30
N GLY A 245 -37.47 2.61 -50.22
CA GLY A 245 -36.42 3.39 -49.58
C GLY A 245 -36.07 2.86 -48.20
N TRP A 246 -35.13 3.53 -47.54
CA TRP A 246 -34.72 3.27 -46.17
C TRP A 246 -35.49 4.17 -45.21
N ASN A 247 -35.75 3.68 -43.99
CA ASN A 247 -36.32 4.49 -42.93
C ASN A 247 -35.63 4.23 -41.60
N THR A 248 -35.53 5.25 -40.74
CA THR A 248 -34.95 5.08 -39.40
C THR A 248 -35.85 4.35 -38.41
N LYS A 249 -37.11 4.06 -38.78
CA LYS A 249 -38.05 3.23 -38.02
C LYS A 249 -38.65 2.14 -38.91
N PRO A 250 -38.94 0.95 -38.35
CA PRO A 250 -39.47 -0.18 -39.12
C PRO A 250 -40.88 0.06 -39.69
N ASP A 251 -41.66 0.94 -39.07
CA ASP A 251 -43.03 1.27 -39.49
C ASP A 251 -43.10 2.39 -40.55
N GLY A 252 -41.96 2.93 -40.97
CA GLY A 252 -41.88 4.01 -41.95
C GLY A 252 -42.14 5.41 -41.39
N THR A 253 -42.38 5.58 -40.09
CA THR A 253 -42.67 6.89 -39.47
C THR A 253 -41.41 7.70 -39.13
N GLY A 254 -40.22 7.12 -39.34
CA GLY A 254 -38.94 7.79 -39.16
C GLY A 254 -38.55 8.65 -40.36
N ILE A 255 -37.29 9.03 -40.39
CA ILE A 255 -36.73 9.80 -41.51
C ILE A 255 -36.53 8.84 -42.68
N PHE A 256 -37.02 9.24 -43.85
CA PHE A 256 -36.97 8.46 -45.07
C PHE A 256 -35.79 8.88 -45.95
N TYR A 257 -35.12 7.89 -46.54
CA TYR A 257 -33.95 8.07 -47.40
C TYR A 257 -34.07 7.19 -48.65
N GLN A 258 -33.61 7.69 -49.78
CA GLN A 258 -33.36 6.92 -51.00
C GLN A 258 -31.94 6.34 -51.00
N PRO A 259 -31.67 5.26 -51.76
CA PRO A 259 -30.31 4.84 -52.06
C PRO A 259 -29.50 6.00 -52.65
N GLY A 260 -28.28 6.21 -52.14
CA GLY A 260 -27.40 7.32 -52.52
C GLY A 260 -27.59 8.58 -51.66
N ASP A 261 -28.64 8.68 -50.85
CA ASP A 261 -28.76 9.78 -49.88
C ASP A 261 -27.67 9.67 -48.80
N VAL A 262 -27.34 10.81 -48.19
CA VAL A 262 -26.34 10.91 -47.13
C VAL A 262 -27.04 11.09 -45.78
N ALA A 263 -26.68 10.24 -44.82
CA ALA A 263 -27.08 10.37 -43.43
C ALA A 263 -25.90 10.82 -42.56
N TRP A 264 -26.20 11.58 -41.52
CA TRP A 264 -25.22 11.99 -40.51
C TRP A 264 -25.25 10.99 -39.34
N ILE A 265 -24.14 10.28 -39.10
CA ILE A 265 -24.07 9.16 -38.15
C ILE A 265 -23.37 9.61 -36.87
N THR A 266 -24.06 9.46 -35.73
CA THR A 266 -23.53 9.84 -34.40
C THR A 266 -23.49 8.67 -33.41
N GLN A 267 -24.15 7.56 -33.73
CA GLN A 267 -24.27 6.35 -32.93
C GLN A 267 -24.64 5.19 -33.85
N ASP A 268 -24.74 3.98 -33.31
CA ASP A 268 -25.26 2.84 -34.09
C ASP A 268 -26.62 3.18 -34.69
N GLN A 269 -26.75 2.99 -36.01
CA GLN A 269 -27.93 3.40 -36.76
C GLN A 269 -28.48 2.23 -37.56
N VAL A 270 -29.75 1.89 -37.31
CA VAL A 270 -30.48 0.91 -38.10
C VAL A 270 -31.32 1.62 -39.16
N PHE A 271 -31.15 1.23 -40.42
CA PHE A 271 -32.01 1.61 -41.53
C PHE A 271 -32.88 0.41 -41.92
N TYR A 272 -34.18 0.58 -41.82
CA TYR A 272 -35.18 -0.42 -42.15
C TYR A 272 -35.63 -0.24 -43.59
N ALA A 273 -35.61 -1.31 -44.37
CA ALA A 273 -36.15 -1.29 -45.72
C ALA A 273 -37.67 -1.09 -45.69
N ILE A 274 -38.18 -0.18 -46.52
CA ILE A 274 -39.61 0.03 -46.73
C ILE A 274 -39.98 -0.56 -48.09
N TRP A 275 -41.03 -1.36 -48.10
CA TRP A 275 -41.42 -2.17 -49.25
C TRP A 275 -42.86 -1.92 -49.63
N LEU A 276 -43.15 -1.96 -50.93
CA LEU A 276 -44.49 -1.91 -51.48
C LEU A 276 -44.80 -3.22 -52.19
N ARG A 277 -45.86 -3.92 -51.78
CA ARG A 277 -46.29 -5.16 -52.44
C ARG A 277 -46.73 -4.85 -53.88
N TYR A 278 -46.41 -5.72 -54.84
CA TYR A 278 -46.96 -5.57 -56.19
C TYR A 278 -48.49 -5.52 -56.13
N ALA A 279 -49.10 -4.56 -56.82
CA ALA A 279 -50.53 -4.61 -57.10
C ALA A 279 -50.76 -5.84 -57.98
N ASN A 280 -51.68 -6.73 -57.59
CA ASN A 280 -52.05 -7.88 -58.39
C ASN A 280 -52.77 -7.41 -59.66
N ASN A 281 -52.05 -6.97 -60.69
CA ASN A 281 -52.60 -6.92 -62.04
C ASN A 281 -52.58 -8.35 -62.57
N ASN A 282 -53.65 -9.10 -62.31
CA ASN A 282 -53.89 -10.39 -62.93
C ASN A 282 -54.67 -10.17 -64.24
N PRO A 283 -54.09 -10.32 -65.45
CA PRO A 283 -54.86 -10.36 -66.69
C PRO A 283 -55.34 -11.78 -67.05
N ALA A 284 -55.32 -12.74 -66.11
CA ALA A 284 -55.68 -14.13 -66.36
C ALA A 284 -56.68 -14.66 -65.32
N LEU A 285 -57.93 -14.17 -65.36
CA LEU A 285 -59.09 -14.98 -65.04
C LEU A 285 -60.15 -14.71 -66.12
N GLY A 286 -60.35 -15.72 -66.96
CA GLY A 286 -61.27 -15.69 -68.07
C GLY A 286 -62.73 -15.49 -67.61
N ARG A 287 -63.48 -14.79 -68.46
CA ARG A 287 -64.93 -14.93 -68.56
C ARG A 287 -65.31 -16.42 -68.61
N PRO A 288 -66.23 -16.90 -67.75
CA PRO A 288 -67.16 -17.94 -68.16
C PRO A 288 -68.25 -17.30 -69.04
N ALA A 289 -68.64 -17.99 -70.10
CA ALA A 289 -69.81 -17.67 -70.91
C ALA A 289 -71.08 -18.34 -70.34
N SER A 290 -72.23 -17.73 -70.66
CA SER A 290 -73.65 -18.14 -70.46
C SER A 290 -74.16 -18.16 -69.02
N GLU A 291 -75.36 -17.65 -68.71
CA GLU A 291 -76.58 -17.43 -69.54
C GLU A 291 -76.87 -15.99 -69.99
#